data_AF-A0A8T7K748-F1
#
_entry.id   AF-A0A8T7K748-F1
#
_cell.length_a   1.000
_cell.length_b   1.000
_cell.length_c   1.000
_cell.angle_alpha   90.00
_cell.angle_beta   90.00
_cell.angle_gamma   90.00
#
_symmetry.space_group_name_H-M   'P 1'
#
loop_
_entity.id
_entity.type
_entity.pdbx_description
1 polymer ?
#
loop_
_entity_poly.entity_id
_entity_poly.type
_entity_poly.pdbx_seq_one_letter_code
_entity_poly.pdbx_strand_id
1 'polypeptide(L)'
;MIDHENSSALAHNDTRHADNQQGAEVLSPVIVSLGKKKRKAIKRLKRGKGRAMDDVLDVIEQVQMNLGEQAAGKIILPVIVVYRQKERRFRRFF
;
A
#
# COMPACT_ATOMS: atom_id res chain seq x y z
N MET A 1 6.51 -54.76 -22.05
CA MET A 1 5.48 -53.70 -22.14
C MET A 1 4.49 -53.96 -21.02
N ILE A 2 4.36 -53.18 -19.95
CA ILE A 2 4.92 -51.89 -19.54
C ILE A 2 5.02 -51.94 -17.99
N ASP A 3 6.05 -51.30 -17.46
CA ASP A 3 6.51 -51.35 -16.07
C ASP A 3 5.54 -50.71 -15.06
N HIS A 4 5.55 -51.30 -13.85
CA HIS A 4 4.83 -50.85 -12.66
C HIS A 4 5.58 -49.69 -11.95
N GLU A 5 5.66 -48.53 -12.60
CA GLU A 5 6.12 -47.30 -11.94
C GLU A 5 5.02 -46.25 -11.98
N ASN A 6 4.25 -46.16 -10.89
CA ASN A 6 3.63 -44.90 -10.45
C ASN A 6 3.16 -44.98 -8.99
N SER A 7 4.10 -45.33 -8.12
CA SER A 7 4.09 -44.83 -6.75
C SER A 7 4.76 -43.44 -6.77
N SER A 8 4.12 -42.39 -6.23
CA SER A 8 4.76 -41.29 -5.47
C SER A 8 4.21 -39.85 -5.61
N ALA A 9 3.13 -39.56 -6.33
CA ALA A 9 2.70 -38.15 -6.53
C ALA A 9 1.51 -37.65 -5.66
N LEU A 10 1.08 -38.37 -4.62
CA LEU A 10 -0.05 -37.96 -3.75
C LEU A 10 0.35 -37.30 -2.42
N ALA A 11 1.53 -36.68 -2.36
CA ALA A 11 1.91 -35.81 -1.24
C ALA A 11 2.17 -34.39 -1.73
N HIS A 12 1.11 -33.70 -2.18
CA HIS A 12 1.14 -32.24 -2.22
C HIS A 12 0.81 -31.71 -0.82
N ASN A 13 1.90 -31.40 -0.13
CA ASN A 13 1.96 -30.61 1.07
C ASN A 13 1.10 -29.35 0.97
N ASP A 14 0.21 -29.25 1.96
CA ASP A 14 0.25 -28.19 2.96
C ASP A 14 -0.13 -26.76 2.56
N THR A 15 -0.88 -26.18 3.50
CA THR A 15 -1.01 -24.74 3.77
C THR A 15 -2.07 -23.94 3.00
N ARG A 16 -3.30 -24.06 3.50
CA ARG A 16 -4.09 -22.93 4.07
C ARG A 16 -3.89 -21.55 3.42
N HIS A 17 -4.77 -21.20 2.49
CA HIS A 17 -5.24 -19.82 2.35
C HIS A 17 -6.77 -19.81 2.24
N ALA A 18 -7.42 -20.34 3.27
CA ALA A 18 -8.74 -19.89 3.66
C ALA A 18 -8.52 -18.64 4.53
N ASP A 19 -8.35 -17.47 3.91
CA ASP A 19 -8.52 -16.20 4.61
C ASP A 19 -9.68 -15.47 3.96
N ASN A 20 -10.82 -15.58 4.63
CA ASN A 20 -12.06 -14.87 4.34
C ASN A 20 -11.83 -13.39 4.73
N GLN A 21 -11.08 -12.66 3.91
CA GLN A 21 -10.84 -11.23 4.11
C GLN A 21 -12.04 -10.42 3.62
N GLN A 22 -12.99 -10.16 4.51
CA GLN A 22 -14.04 -9.15 4.32
C GLN A 22 -13.47 -7.72 4.55
N GLY A 23 -12.23 -7.49 4.13
CA GLY A 23 -11.58 -6.18 4.16
C GLY A 23 -11.66 -5.51 2.78
N ALA A 24 -11.62 -4.18 2.74
CA ALA A 24 -11.53 -3.46 1.48
C ALA A 24 -10.23 -3.80 0.74
N GLU A 25 -10.32 -4.05 -0.57
CA GLU A 25 -9.15 -4.21 -1.44
C GLU A 25 -8.42 -2.87 -1.57
N VAL A 26 -7.14 -2.81 -1.23
CA VAL A 26 -6.34 -1.60 -1.32
C VAL A 26 -5.46 -1.64 -2.57
N LEU A 27 -5.68 -0.72 -3.50
CA LEU A 27 -4.88 -0.60 -4.70
C LEU A 27 -3.61 0.22 -4.46
N SER A 28 -2.64 0.05 -5.38
CA SER A 28 -1.42 0.85 -5.38
C SER A 28 -1.75 2.35 -5.46
N PRO A 29 -1.09 3.19 -4.63
CA PRO A 29 -1.43 4.59 -4.53
C PRO A 29 -1.07 5.39 -5.79
N VAL A 30 -1.93 6.33 -6.15
CA VAL A 30 -1.68 7.29 -7.24
C VAL A 30 -0.92 8.49 -6.67
N ILE A 31 0.32 8.70 -7.13
CA ILE A 31 1.19 9.77 -6.62
C ILE A 31 1.27 10.92 -7.60
N VAL A 32 0.68 12.06 -7.22
CA VAL A 32 0.71 13.33 -7.96
C VAL A 32 1.77 14.25 -7.35
N SER A 33 2.81 14.58 -8.12
CA SER A 33 3.91 15.44 -7.66
C SER A 33 3.76 16.87 -8.18
N LEU A 34 3.25 17.77 -7.34
CA LEU A 34 3.04 19.20 -7.65
C LEU A 34 4.17 20.12 -7.15
N GLY A 35 5.13 19.60 -6.38
CA GLY A 35 6.20 20.39 -5.77
C GLY A 35 7.61 19.84 -5.93
N LYS A 36 8.60 20.62 -5.47
CA LYS A 36 10.02 20.23 -5.46
C LYS A 36 10.41 19.63 -4.10
N LYS A 37 10.06 18.35 -3.84
CA LYS A 37 10.70 17.55 -2.77
C LYS A 37 11.99 16.91 -3.31
N LYS A 38 12.89 16.47 -2.41
CA LYS A 38 14.14 15.78 -2.80
C LYS A 38 13.80 14.58 -3.71
N ARG A 39 14.41 14.51 -4.90
CA ARG A 39 14.16 13.46 -5.92
C ARG A 39 14.23 12.03 -5.35
N LYS A 40 15.18 11.77 -4.45
CA LYS A 40 15.33 10.47 -3.77
C LYS A 40 14.11 10.11 -2.91
N ALA A 41 13.51 11.08 -2.20
CA ALA A 41 12.32 10.84 -1.39
C ALA A 41 11.11 10.50 -2.26
N ILE A 42 10.89 11.23 -3.36
CA ILE A 42 9.81 10.93 -4.31
C ILE A 42 10.01 9.54 -4.93
N LYS A 43 11.24 9.19 -5.33
CA LYS A 43 11.56 7.85 -5.85
C LYS A 43 11.31 6.74 -4.83
N ARG A 44 11.57 6.98 -3.55
CA ARG A 44 11.29 6.00 -2.48
C ARG A 44 9.78 5.82 -2.29
N LEU A 45 9.03 6.92 -2.21
CA LEU A 45 7.57 6.88 -2.11
C LEU A 45 6.92 6.15 -3.29
N LYS A 46 7.34 6.45 -4.54
CA LYS A 46 6.88 5.75 -5.75
C LYS A 46 7.22 4.26 -5.78
N ARG A 47 8.19 3.82 -4.98
CA ARG A 47 8.57 2.41 -4.82
C ARG A 47 7.91 1.77 -3.60
N GLY A 48 6.97 2.45 -2.95
CA GLY A 48 6.32 1.98 -1.72
C GLY A 48 7.26 1.91 -0.52
N LYS A 49 8.24 2.81 -0.40
CA LYS A 49 9.26 2.75 0.66
C LYS A 49 9.45 4.07 1.40
N GLY A 50 9.82 3.94 2.68
CA GLY A 50 10.30 5.01 3.54
C GLY A 50 9.18 5.78 4.21
N ARG A 51 9.54 6.62 5.18
CA ARG A 51 8.64 7.26 6.13
C ARG A 51 7.30 7.78 5.58
N ALA A 52 7.31 8.46 4.43
CA ALA A 52 6.07 8.98 3.85
C ALA A 52 5.10 7.89 3.35
N MET A 53 5.61 6.70 3.02
CA MET A 53 4.78 5.53 2.73
C MET A 53 4.28 4.90 4.02
N ASP A 54 5.11 4.85 5.06
CA ASP A 54 4.71 4.34 6.38
C ASP A 54 3.50 5.16 6.90
N ASP A 55 3.59 6.50 6.81
CA ASP A 55 2.48 7.41 7.14
C ASP A 55 1.20 7.13 6.30
N VAL A 56 1.35 6.67 5.06
CA VAL A 56 0.21 6.33 4.18
C VAL A 56 -0.44 5.02 4.60
N LEU A 57 0.35 4.03 5.01
CA LEU A 57 -0.15 2.75 5.50
C LEU A 57 -0.95 2.94 6.80
N ASP A 58 -0.46 3.75 7.72
CA ASP A 58 -1.15 4.08 8.97
C ASP A 58 -2.54 4.71 8.70
N VAL A 59 -2.61 5.60 7.70
CA VAL A 59 -3.89 6.22 7.30
C VAL A 59 -4.82 5.21 6.65
N ILE A 60 -4.30 4.31 5.81
CA ILE A 60 -5.11 3.25 5.18
C ILE A 60 -5.69 2.33 6.25
N GLU A 61 -4.88 1.90 7.22
CA GLU A 61 -5.33 1.08 8.34
C GLU A 61 -6.41 1.80 9.14
N GLN A 62 -6.19 3.07 9.49
CA GLN A 62 -7.18 3.88 10.20
C GLN A 62 -8.50 4.01 9.41
N VAL A 63 -8.43 4.20 8.09
CA VAL A 63 -9.61 4.26 7.22
C VAL A 63 -10.34 2.91 7.20
N GLN A 64 -9.62 1.79 7.07
CA GLN A 64 -10.23 0.46 7.10
C GLN A 64 -10.92 0.19 8.43
N MET A 65 -10.28 0.51 9.56
CA MET A 65 -10.87 0.39 10.89
C MET A 65 -12.13 1.23 11.04
N ASN A 66 -12.12 2.46 10.52
CA ASN A 66 -13.27 3.37 10.60
C ASN A 66 -14.44 2.95 9.69
N LEU A 67 -14.16 2.32 8.55
CA LEU A 67 -15.19 1.83 7.64
C LEU A 67 -15.81 0.51 8.14
N GLY A 68 -15.03 -0.35 8.80
CA GLY A 68 -15.52 -1.63 9.33
C GLY A 68 -16.23 -2.46 8.25
N GLU A 69 -17.47 -2.87 8.51
CA GLU A 69 -18.30 -3.62 7.56
C GLU A 69 -18.60 -2.83 6.26
N GLN A 70 -18.56 -1.50 6.30
CA GLN A 70 -18.75 -0.69 5.10
C GLN A 70 -17.56 -0.79 4.13
N ALA A 71 -16.43 -1.35 4.56
CA ALA A 71 -15.28 -1.63 3.70
C ALA A 71 -15.50 -2.89 2.84
N ALA A 72 -16.41 -3.78 3.23
CA ALA A 72 -16.65 -5.04 2.54
C ALA A 72 -17.09 -4.79 1.09
N GLY A 73 -16.34 -5.37 0.15
CA GLY A 73 -16.59 -5.24 -1.29
C GLY A 73 -16.24 -3.87 -1.90
N LYS A 74 -15.62 -2.96 -1.15
CA LYS A 74 -15.13 -1.67 -1.67
C LYS A 74 -13.64 -1.72 -1.96
N ILE A 75 -13.25 -0.90 -2.94
CA ILE A 75 -11.84 -0.70 -3.31
C ILE A 75 -11.39 0.65 -2.77
N ILE A 76 -10.26 0.66 -2.06
CA ILE A 76 -9.61 1.89 -1.58
C ILE A 76 -8.47 2.23 -2.54
N LEU A 77 -8.54 3.41 -3.15
CA LEU A 77 -7.50 3.97 -4.01
C LEU A 77 -6.90 5.23 -3.37
N PRO A 78 -5.71 5.15 -2.75
CA PRO A 78 -5.10 6.32 -2.12
C PRO A 78 -4.55 7.31 -3.17
N VAL A 79 -4.93 8.58 -3.07
CA VAL A 79 -4.40 9.66 -3.92
C VAL A 79 -3.46 10.54 -3.10
N ILE A 80 -2.18 10.53 -3.44
CA ILE A 80 -1.11 11.21 -2.70
C ILE A 80 -0.63 12.43 -3.47
N VAL A 81 -0.86 13.62 -2.92
CA VAL A 81 -0.41 14.89 -3.51
C VAL A 81 0.83 15.41 -2.80
N VAL A 82 1.97 15.38 -3.50
CA VAL A 82 3.25 15.90 -2.99
C VAL A 82 3.42 17.34 -3.45
N TYR A 83 3.33 18.30 -2.52
CA TYR A 83 3.54 19.72 -2.79
C TYR A 83 4.67 20.31 -1.94
N ARG A 84 5.14 21.51 -2.33
CA ARG A 84 6.09 22.29 -1.53
C ARG A 84 5.30 23.29 -0.70
N GLN A 85 5.47 23.27 0.62
CA GLN A 85 4.99 24.36 1.46
C GLN A 85 5.86 25.61 1.21
N LYS A 86 5.22 26.73 0.89
CA LYS A 86 5.90 28.02 0.71
C LYS A 86 6.15 28.62 2.08
N GLU A 87 7.42 28.78 2.46
CA GLU A 87 7.78 29.48 3.70
C GLU A 87 7.25 30.92 3.67
N ARG A 88 6.50 31.29 4.69
CA ARG A 88 6.10 32.69 4.90
C ARG A 88 7.34 33.44 5.37
N ARG A 89 7.89 34.32 4.53
CA ARG A 89 8.96 35.24 4.95
C ARG A 89 8.38 36.16 6.03
N PHE A 90 8.64 35.86 7.29
CA PHE A 90 8.54 36.85 8.35
C PHE A 90 9.61 37.91 8.04
N ARG A 91 9.18 39.06 7.49
CA ARG A 91 10.01 40.27 7.54
C ARG A 91 10.17 40.60 9.02
N ARG A 92 11.33 40.28 9.60
CA ARG A 92 11.78 40.96 10.81
C ARG A 92 11.93 42.43 10.42
N PHE A 93 11.00 43.26 10.88
CA PHE A 93 11.24 44.68 11.06
C PHE A 93 11.97 44.83 12.39
N PHE A 94 13.28 44.99 12.34
CA PHE A 94 14.12 45.57 13.38
C PHE A 94 15.29 46.27 12.69
#